data_AF-A0A447NP77-F1
#
_entry.id   AF-A0A447NP77-F1
#
_cell.length_a   1.000
_cell.length_b   1.000
_cell.length_c   1.000
_cell.angle_alpha   90.00
_cell.angle_beta   90.00
_cell.angle_gamma   90.00
#
_symmetry.space_group_name_H-M   'P 1'
#
loop_
_entity.id
_entity.type
_entity.pdbx_description
1 polymer ?
#
loop_
_entity_poly.entity_id
_entity_poly.type
_entity_poly.pdbx_seq_one_letter_code
_entity_poly.pdbx_strand_id
1 'polypeptide(L)'
;MYMPVLEINLRKLEENARTEKALLASSGIDVMAVNKVFDGCVETAQAVLNGGITVIAESRTYNLKKIRETGCTTCLLRSRV
;
A
#
# COMPACT_ATOMS: atom_id res chain seq x y z
N MET A 1 -17.81 3.47 22.72
CA MET A 1 -17.17 3.79 21.43
C MET A 1 -17.08 5.30 21.34
N TYR A 2 -15.87 5.87 21.40
CA TYR A 2 -15.68 7.33 21.35
C TYR A 2 -15.58 7.77 19.89
N MET A 3 -16.20 8.91 19.55
CA MET A 3 -16.19 9.51 18.22
C MET A 3 -15.22 10.70 18.17
N PRO A 4 -14.62 10.98 16.99
CA PRO A 4 -14.85 10.33 15.69
C PRO A 4 -14.06 9.01 15.49
N VAL A 5 -14.59 8.14 14.62
CA VAL A 5 -13.95 6.88 14.17
C VAL A 5 -13.63 6.97 12.68
N LEU A 6 -12.45 6.51 12.27
CA LEU A 6 -12.05 6.37 10.87
C LEU A 6 -12.13 4.89 10.47
N GLU A 7 -12.93 4.58 9.46
CA GLU A 7 -13.07 3.22 8.93
C GLU A 7 -12.45 3.09 7.54
N ILE A 8 -11.75 1.99 7.29
CA ILE A 8 -11.15 1.67 6.00
C ILE A 8 -11.77 0.38 5.48
N ASN A 9 -12.34 0.44 4.27
CA ASN A 9 -12.86 -0.76 3.60
C ASN A 9 -11.73 -1.44 2.81
N LEU A 10 -11.18 -2.52 3.36
CA LEU A 10 -10.06 -3.25 2.76
C LEU A 10 -10.41 -3.89 1.41
N ARG A 11 -11.64 -4.36 1.22
CA ARG A 11 -12.08 -4.93 -0.07
C ARG A 11 -12.03 -3.87 -1.18
N LYS A 12 -12.55 -2.67 -0.90
CA LYS A 12 -12.47 -1.55 -1.85
C LYS A 12 -11.03 -1.16 -2.14
N LEU A 13 -10.16 -1.17 -1.14
CA LEU A 13 -8.74 -0.88 -1.33
C LEU A 13 -8.06 -1.91 -2.26
N GLU A 14 -8.36 -3.20 -2.07
CA GLU A 14 -7.88 -4.27 -2.94
C GLU A 14 -8.40 -4.12 -4.39
N GLU A 15 -9.69 -3.86 -4.57
CA GLU A 15 -10.30 -3.62 -5.88
C GLU A 15 -9.73 -2.39 -6.58
N ASN A 16 -9.48 -1.31 -5.84
CA ASN A 16 -8.84 -0.11 -6.35
C ASN A 16 -7.41 -0.41 -6.83
N ALA A 17 -6.60 -1.11 -6.03
CA ALA A 17 -5.24 -1.50 -6.40
C ALA A 17 -5.22 -2.37 -7.68
N ARG A 18 -6.15 -3.34 -7.78
CA ARG A 18 -6.30 -4.17 -8.99
C ARG A 18 -6.66 -3.36 -10.22
N THR A 19 -7.60 -2.42 -10.07
CA THR A 19 -8.07 -1.56 -11.16
C THR A 19 -6.96 -0.64 -11.65
N GLU A 20 -6.25 0.02 -10.74
CA GLU A 20 -5.12 0.90 -11.06
C GLU A 20 -3.99 0.13 -11.76
N LYS A 21 -3.62 -1.05 -11.24
CA LYS A 21 -2.61 -1.90 -11.86
C LYS A 21 -3.00 -2.30 -13.28
N ALA A 22 -4.23 -2.75 -13.49
CA ALA A 22 -4.71 -3.16 -14.81
C ALA A 22 -4.73 -1.98 -15.80
N LEU A 23 -5.16 -0.80 -15.34
CA LEU A 23 -5.21 0.41 -16.15
C LEU A 23 -3.80 0.82 -16.62
N LEU A 24 -2.84 0.90 -15.70
CA LEU A 24 -1.48 1.34 -16.04
C LEU A 24 -0.67 0.27 -16.80
N ALA A 25 -0.94 -1.01 -16.56
CA ALA A 25 -0.35 -2.10 -17.33
C ALA A 25 -0.70 -2.03 -18.83
N SER A 26 -1.88 -1.50 -19.19
CA SER A 26 -2.24 -1.28 -20.61
C SER A 26 -1.31 -0.31 -21.33
N SER A 27 -0.59 0.53 -20.58
CA SER A 27 0.42 1.48 -21.07
C SER A 27 1.86 1.00 -20.84
N GLY A 28 2.05 -0.26 -20.41
CA GLY A 28 3.37 -0.81 -20.08
C GLY A 28 3.99 -0.24 -18.80
N ILE A 29 3.18 0.36 -17.92
CA ILE A 29 3.63 0.96 -16.66
C ILE A 29 3.37 -0.01 -15.51
N ASP A 30 4.38 -0.24 -14.67
CA ASP A 30 4.22 -0.96 -13.40
C ASP A 30 4.08 0.02 -12.23
N VAL A 31 3.45 -0.44 -11.14
CA VAL A 31 2.97 0.43 -10.05
C VAL A 31 3.63 0.04 -8.74
N MET A 32 3.99 1.05 -7.94
CA MET A 32 4.33 0.88 -6.53
C MET A 32 3.29 1.62 -5.69
N ALA A 33 2.74 0.96 -4.67
CA ALA A 33 1.76 1.59 -3.81
C ALA A 33 2.41 2.26 -2.61
N VAL A 34 1.95 3.46 -2.25
CA VAL A 34 2.45 4.21 -1.10
C VAL A 34 1.52 4.01 0.09
N ASN A 35 1.91 3.16 1.05
CA ASN A 35 1.10 2.84 2.24
C ASN A 35 1.14 3.93 3.33
N LYS A 36 1.94 4.99 3.12
CA LYS A 36 2.24 6.07 4.08
C LYS A 36 1.02 6.67 4.78
N VAL A 37 -0.10 6.86 4.08
CA VAL A 37 -1.31 7.48 4.66
C VAL A 37 -1.96 6.60 5.74
N PHE A 38 -1.64 5.30 5.74
CA PHE A 38 -2.15 4.31 6.69
C PHE A 38 -1.17 4.06 7.85
N ASP A 39 -0.11 4.88 8.00
CA ASP A 39 0.94 4.77 9.01
C ASP A 39 1.51 3.35 9.19
N GLY A 40 1.79 2.67 8.08
CA GLY A 40 2.33 1.30 8.11
C GLY A 40 1.34 0.24 8.58
N CYS A 41 0.03 0.49 8.50
CA CYS A 41 -1.01 -0.53 8.70
C CYS A 41 -0.74 -1.73 7.78
N VAL A 42 -0.71 -2.92 8.38
CA VAL A 42 -0.34 -4.17 7.70
C VAL A 42 -1.49 -4.65 6.84
N GLU A 43 -2.72 -4.45 7.30
CA GLU A 43 -3.94 -4.85 6.62
C GLU A 43 -4.16 -4.07 5.32
N THR A 44 -3.82 -2.77 5.29
CA THR A 44 -3.88 -1.97 4.06
C THR A 44 -2.79 -2.38 3.07
N ALA A 45 -1.57 -2.65 3.57
CA ALA A 45 -0.50 -3.18 2.74
C ALA A 45 -0.87 -4.55 2.14
N GLN A 46 -1.46 -5.44 2.94
CA GLN A 46 -1.92 -6.76 2.48
C GLN A 46 -3.05 -6.64 1.44
N ALA A 47 -4.02 -5.75 1.65
CA ALA A 47 -5.10 -5.52 0.68
C ALA A 47 -4.56 -5.04 -0.66
N VAL A 48 -3.57 -4.15 -0.65
CA VAL A 48 -2.91 -3.70 -1.88
C VAL A 48 -2.09 -4.81 -2.55
N LEU A 49 -1.39 -5.62 -1.77
CA LEU A 49 -0.66 -6.79 -2.26
C LEU A 49 -1.61 -7.80 -2.93
N ASN A 50 -2.75 -8.07 -2.32
CA ASN A 50 -3.81 -8.93 -2.87
C ASN A 50 -4.43 -8.33 -4.16
N GLY A 51 -4.45 -7.01 -4.28
CA GLY A 51 -4.81 -6.29 -5.50
C GLY A 51 -3.79 -6.46 -6.63
N GLY A 52 -2.61 -7.01 -6.32
CA GLY A 52 -1.57 -7.36 -7.27
C GLY A 52 -0.41 -6.38 -7.32
N ILE A 53 -0.42 -5.29 -6.55
CA ILE A 53 0.72 -4.36 -6.47
C ILE A 53 1.74 -4.92 -5.47
N THR A 54 2.89 -5.39 -5.97
CA THR A 54 3.86 -6.17 -5.18
C THR A 54 4.91 -5.32 -4.46
N VAL A 55 5.07 -4.05 -4.86
CA VAL A 55 5.99 -3.12 -4.23
C VAL A 55 5.22 -2.11 -3.40
N ILE A 56 5.53 -2.06 -2.09
CA ILE A 56 4.87 -1.17 -1.13
C ILE A 56 5.89 -0.21 -0.51
N ALA A 57 5.60 1.06 -0.65
CA ALA A 57 6.43 2.17 -0.23
C ALA A 57 5.97 2.79 1.09
N GLU A 58 6.93 3.08 1.96
CA GLU A 58 6.72 3.78 3.24
C GLU A 58 7.80 4.84 3.44
N SER A 59 7.45 5.89 4.18
CA SER A 59 8.38 7.00 4.46
C SER A 59 9.24 6.81 5.70
N ARG A 60 8.94 5.79 6.51
CA ARG A 60 9.62 5.52 7.77
C ARG A 60 10.04 4.07 7.84
N THR A 61 11.26 3.83 8.27
CA THR A 61 11.86 2.50 8.30
C THR A 61 11.16 1.55 9.27
N TYR A 62 10.55 2.06 10.35
CA TYR A 62 9.75 1.22 11.23
C TYR A 62 8.45 0.74 10.58
N ASN A 63 7.81 1.54 9.72
CA ASN A 63 6.64 1.10 8.96
C ASN A 63 7.02 0.06 7.90
N LEU A 64 8.18 0.22 7.23
CA LEU A 64 8.72 -0.82 6.35
C LEU A 64 8.93 -2.16 7.10
N LYS A 65 9.42 -2.12 8.35
CA LYS A 65 9.58 -3.33 9.18
C LYS A 65 8.24 -4.01 9.46
N LYS A 66 7.19 -3.24 9.78
CA LYS A 66 5.83 -3.77 10.02
C LYS A 66 5.30 -4.51 8.78
N ILE A 67 5.30 -3.83 7.63
CA ILE A 67 4.65 -4.37 6.43
C ILE A 67 5.46 -5.46 5.75
N ARG A 68 6.75 -5.64 6.07
CA ARG A 68 7.59 -6.69 5.48
C ARG A 68 7.04 -8.10 5.71
N GLU A 69 6.30 -8.31 6.80
CA GLU A 69 5.68 -9.60 7.12
C GLU A 69 4.59 -10.02 6.11
N THR A 70 4.04 -9.08 5.34
CA THR A 70 3.10 -9.38 4.23
C THR A 70 3.76 -10.11 3.05
N GLY A 71 5.09 -10.14 2.98
CA GLY A 71 5.83 -10.71 1.84
C GLY A 71 5.96 -9.76 0.64
N CYS A 72 5.53 -8.50 0.75
CA CYS A 72 5.75 -7.50 -0.29
C CYS A 72 7.23 -7.11 -0.44
N THR A 73 7.59 -6.61 -1.62
CA THR A 73 8.85 -5.88 -1.80
C THR A 73 8.69 -4.50 -1.20
N THR A 74 9.61 -4.11 -0.31
CA THR A 74 9.52 -2.83 0.41
C THR A 74 10.34 -1.74 -0.27
N CYS A 75 9.81 -0.51 -0.32
CA CYS A 75 10.48 0.65 -0.91
C CYS A 75 10.54 1.81 0.09
N LEU A 76 11.73 2.32 0.41
CA LEU A 76 11.87 3.49 1.28
C LEU A 76 11.68 4.77 0.47
N LEU A 77 10.63 5.53 0.78
CA LEU A 77 10.45 6.86 0.21
C LEU A 77 11.49 7.82 0.79
N ARG A 78 12.30 8.42 -0.07
CA ARG A 78 13.32 9.40 0.28
C ARG A 78 13.19 10.63 -0.61
N SER A 79 13.20 11.79 0.01
CA SER A 79 13.50 13.04 -0.70
C SER A 79 15.00 13.22 -0.78
N ARG A 80 15.47 13.98 -1.79
CA ARG A 80 16.88 14.40 -1.89
C ARG A 80 17.23 15.56 -0.95
N VAL A 81 16.22 16.23 -0.38
CA VAL A 81 16.38 17.38 0.52
C VAL A 81 16.24 16.99 1.98
#